data_AF-A0A285YX76-F1
#
_entry.id   AF-A0A285YX76-F1
#
_cell.length_a   1.000
_cell.length_b   1.000
_cell.length_c   1.000
_cell.angle_alpha   90.00
_cell.angle_beta   90.00
_cell.angle_gamma   90.00
#
_symmetry.space_group_name_H-M   'P 1'
#
loop_
_entity.id
_entity.type
_entity.pdbx_description
1 polymer ?
#
loop_
_entity_poly.entity_id
_entity_poly.type
_entity_poly.pdbx_seq_one_letter_code
_entity_poly.pdbx_strand_id
1 'polypeptide(L)'
;MASGRDDATVDDLEAQIAAAHALTEYEDRIEPRAARAWYDAERGLVMFELKNGCIFGFPPPKDPYWELADATPEQLANVEVDYGGRVLLWDEIDAGIVVPGLLLHLLNVKAWYAKWLGGAKSEAKAAAARENGKKGGRPRKKAAAPKRASRRKTAQAGD
;
A
#
# COMPACT_ATOMS: atom_id res chain seq x y z
N MET A 1 -46.64 0.60 -10.02
CA MET A 1 -45.79 -0.12 -9.07
C MET A 1 -44.53 -0.59 -9.79
N ALA A 2 -43.42 0.13 -9.63
CA ALA A 2 -42.07 -0.31 -9.97
C ALA A 2 -41.10 0.65 -9.26
N SER A 3 -40.82 0.38 -7.97
CA SER A 3 -39.95 1.18 -7.09
C SER A 3 -38.94 0.28 -6.37
N GLY A 4 -38.65 -0.92 -6.89
CA GLY A 4 -37.90 -1.95 -6.14
C GLY A 4 -36.49 -2.22 -6.66
N ARG A 5 -36.03 -1.53 -7.72
CA ARG A 5 -34.72 -1.77 -8.35
C ARG A 5 -33.69 -0.69 -8.00
N ASP A 6 -34.15 0.54 -7.72
CA ASP A 6 -33.27 1.67 -7.43
C ASP A 6 -32.84 1.66 -5.96
N ASP A 7 -33.74 1.29 -5.03
CA ASP A 7 -33.46 1.20 -3.58
C ASP A 7 -32.32 0.22 -3.25
N ALA A 8 -32.28 -0.95 -3.90
CA ALA A 8 -31.21 -1.93 -3.70
C ALA A 8 -29.83 -1.46 -4.22
N THR A 9 -29.81 -0.49 -5.13
CA THR A 9 -28.57 0.09 -5.67
C THR A 9 -28.06 1.23 -4.78
N VAL A 10 -28.98 1.98 -4.16
CA VAL A 10 -28.68 3.01 -3.17
C VAL A 10 -28.18 2.36 -1.87
N ASP A 11 -28.82 1.30 -1.38
CA ASP A 11 -28.38 0.57 -0.19
C ASP A 11 -26.97 -0.04 -0.37
N ASP A 12 -26.65 -0.54 -1.58
CA ASP A 12 -25.32 -1.04 -1.92
C ASP A 12 -24.27 0.07 -1.96
N LEU A 13 -24.63 1.26 -2.48
CA LEU A 13 -23.76 2.43 -2.47
C LEU A 13 -23.51 2.95 -1.05
N GLU A 14 -24.54 3.02 -0.21
CA GLU A 14 -24.41 3.42 1.19
C GLU A 14 -23.53 2.43 1.98
N ALA A 15 -23.70 1.13 1.75
CA ALA A 15 -22.85 0.11 2.33
C ALA A 15 -21.38 0.24 1.88
N GLN A 16 -21.14 0.55 0.59
CA GLN A 16 -19.79 0.78 0.06
C GLN A 16 -19.14 2.03 0.65
N ILE A 17 -19.90 3.13 0.81
CA ILE A 17 -19.42 4.37 1.46
C ILE A 17 -19.07 4.10 2.93
N ALA A 18 -19.94 3.41 3.66
CA ALA A 18 -19.70 3.06 5.06
C ALA A 18 -18.46 2.17 5.22
N ALA A 19 -18.27 1.19 4.34
CA ALA A 19 -17.08 0.34 4.34
C ALA A 19 -15.80 1.14 4.04
N ALA A 20 -15.85 2.09 3.10
CA ALA A 20 -14.73 2.97 2.80
C ALA A 20 -14.35 3.87 3.98
N HIS A 21 -15.35 4.41 4.70
CA HIS A 21 -15.11 5.19 5.92
C HIS A 21 -14.49 4.33 7.02
N ALA A 22 -15.02 3.13 7.28
CA ALA A 22 -14.49 2.24 8.31
C ALA A 22 -13.04 1.80 8.02
N LEU A 23 -12.69 1.58 6.75
CA LEU A 23 -11.31 1.31 6.34
C LEU A 23 -10.41 2.52 6.61
N THR A 24 -10.86 3.72 6.23
CA THR A 24 -10.11 4.96 6.44
C THR A 24 -9.84 5.21 7.92
N GLU A 25 -10.85 5.04 8.78
CA GLU A 25 -10.71 5.19 10.24
C GLU A 25 -9.73 4.17 10.83
N TYR A 26 -9.77 2.93 10.34
CA TYR A 26 -8.83 1.90 10.76
C TYR A 26 -7.39 2.28 10.39
N GLU A 27 -7.16 2.67 9.13
CA GLU A 27 -5.85 3.10 8.61
C GLU A 27 -5.33 4.31 9.39
N ASP A 28 -6.16 5.31 9.63
CA ASP A 28 -5.80 6.51 10.41
C ASP A 28 -5.32 6.21 11.83
N ARG A 29 -5.79 5.10 12.41
CA ARG A 29 -5.36 4.66 13.75
C ARG A 29 -4.03 3.91 13.73
N ILE A 30 -3.74 3.14 12.68
CA ILE A 30 -2.58 2.23 12.67
C ILE A 30 -1.39 2.77 11.87
N GLU A 31 -1.63 3.71 10.98
CA GLU A 31 -0.59 4.26 10.12
C GLU A 31 -0.08 5.62 10.63
N PRO A 32 1.19 5.94 10.37
CA PRO A 32 1.72 7.26 10.68
C PRO A 32 1.00 8.35 9.87
N ARG A 33 0.72 9.47 10.53
CA ARG A 33 0.12 10.67 9.94
C ARG A 33 0.97 11.89 10.28
N ALA A 34 1.27 12.72 9.29
CA ALA A 34 1.90 14.02 9.49
C ALA A 34 0.92 14.97 10.20
N ALA A 35 1.45 15.74 11.14
CA ALA A 35 0.78 16.86 11.80
C ALA A 35 1.21 18.20 11.20
N ARG A 36 2.47 18.31 10.77
CA ARG A 36 3.03 19.48 10.09
C ARG A 36 4.25 19.09 9.27
N ALA A 37 4.59 19.92 8.28
CA ALA A 37 5.79 19.80 7.47
C ALA A 37 6.42 21.18 7.25
N TRP A 38 7.72 21.22 7.01
CA TRP A 38 8.47 22.43 6.68
C TRP A 38 9.77 22.07 5.95
N TYR A 39 10.38 23.05 5.30
CA TYR A 39 11.71 22.91 4.74
C TYR A 39 12.76 23.55 5.66
N ASP A 40 13.80 22.80 5.99
CA ASP A 40 14.99 23.30 6.68
C ASP A 40 16.04 23.68 5.62
N ALA A 41 16.10 24.97 5.30
CA ALA A 41 17.01 25.50 4.28
C ALA A 41 18.49 25.45 4.71
N GLU A 42 18.79 25.46 6.01
CA GLU A 42 20.17 25.35 6.48
C GLU A 42 20.73 23.96 6.20
N ARG A 43 19.89 22.94 6.36
CA ARG A 43 20.27 21.52 6.15
C ARG A 43 19.91 20.99 4.77
N GLY A 44 19.09 21.71 4.01
CA GLY A 44 18.54 21.26 2.73
C GLY A 44 17.60 20.06 2.87
N LEU A 45 16.80 20.01 3.95
CA LEU A 45 15.95 18.86 4.27
C LEU A 45 14.47 19.24 4.25
N VAL A 46 13.65 18.38 3.67
CA VAL A 46 12.22 18.38 3.93
C VAL A 46 11.99 17.69 5.27
N MET A 47 11.32 18.38 6.17
CA MET A 47 11.03 17.96 7.53
C MET A 47 9.54 17.75 7.71
N PHE A 48 9.15 16.76 8.52
CA PHE A 48 7.77 16.60 8.95
C PHE A 48 7.69 15.99 10.35
N GLU A 49 6.69 16.43 11.10
CA GLU A 49 6.35 15.90 12.41
C GLU A 49 5.11 15.02 12.28
N LEU A 50 5.15 13.83 12.85
CA LEU A 50 3.99 12.95 12.96
C LEU A 50 3.09 13.34 14.13
N LYS A 51 1.81 12.95 14.08
CA LYS A 51 0.85 13.16 15.19
C LYS A 51 1.28 12.54 16.53
N ASN A 52 2.25 11.63 16.54
CA ASN A 52 2.84 11.05 17.74
C ASN A 52 4.08 11.81 18.27
N GLY A 53 4.44 12.94 17.66
CA GLY A 53 5.56 13.80 18.05
C GLY A 53 6.92 13.40 17.45
N CYS A 54 7.03 12.29 16.73
CA CYS A 54 8.27 11.93 16.04
C CYS A 54 8.51 12.87 14.84
N ILE A 55 9.75 13.36 14.71
CA ILE A 55 10.16 14.22 13.61
C ILE A 55 11.10 13.45 12.68
N PHE A 56 10.86 13.59 11.38
CA PHE A 56 11.66 13.00 10.32
C PHE A 56 12.14 14.10 9.37
N GLY A 57 13.33 13.89 8.82
CA GLY A 57 13.93 14.75 7.82
C GLY A 57 14.51 13.91 6.69
N PHE A 58 14.34 14.37 5.46
CA PHE A 58 14.93 13.72 4.31
C PHE A 58 15.40 14.75 3.27
N PRO A 59 16.51 14.49 2.57
CA PRO A 59 16.87 15.30 1.43
C PRO A 59 15.89 15.02 0.28
N PRO A 60 15.60 16.00 -0.59
CA PRO A 60 14.83 15.78 -1.82
C PRO A 60 15.43 14.60 -2.61
N PRO A 61 14.71 13.47 -2.73
CA PRO A 61 15.29 12.25 -3.27
C PRO A 61 15.27 12.30 -4.80
N LYS A 62 16.29 11.73 -5.45
CA LYS A 62 16.35 11.67 -6.93
C LYS A 62 15.46 10.59 -7.55
N ASP A 63 15.12 9.57 -6.77
CA ASP A 63 14.29 8.42 -7.16
C ASP A 63 13.52 7.97 -5.90
N PRO A 64 12.18 7.80 -5.93
CA PRO A 64 11.28 7.94 -7.09
C PRO A 64 10.72 9.34 -7.35
N TYR A 65 11.09 10.35 -6.56
CA TYR A 65 10.48 11.69 -6.59
C TYR A 65 11.40 12.74 -7.23
N TRP A 66 11.72 12.54 -8.50
CA TRP A 66 12.67 13.38 -9.25
C TRP A 66 12.26 14.87 -9.29
N GLU A 67 10.97 15.15 -9.28
CA GLU A 67 10.38 16.48 -9.24
C GLU A 67 10.83 17.30 -8.01
N LEU A 68 11.11 16.65 -6.88
CA LEU A 68 11.65 17.31 -5.70
C LEU A 68 13.15 17.58 -5.81
N ALA A 69 13.88 16.74 -6.53
CA ALA A 69 15.33 16.90 -6.69
C ALA A 69 15.69 18.11 -7.55
N ASP A 70 14.83 18.47 -8.51
CA ASP A 70 15.01 19.63 -9.39
C ASP A 70 14.34 20.91 -8.84
N ALA A 71 13.58 20.80 -7.74
CA ALA A 71 12.88 21.93 -7.13
C ALA A 71 13.85 22.89 -6.41
N THR A 72 13.52 24.19 -6.43
CA THR A 72 14.27 25.19 -5.69
C THR A 72 13.95 25.13 -4.19
N PRO A 73 14.84 25.66 -3.31
CA PRO A 73 14.55 25.79 -1.88
C PRO A 73 13.21 26.47 -1.57
N GLU A 74 12.85 27.49 -2.35
CA GLU A 74 11.59 28.23 -2.20
C GLU A 74 10.38 27.34 -2.54
N GLN A 75 10.47 26.57 -3.63
CA GLN A 75 9.44 25.61 -3.98
C GLN A 75 9.30 24.53 -2.92
N LEU A 76 10.43 24.00 -2.40
CA LEU A 76 10.44 22.99 -1.34
C LEU A 76 9.85 23.52 -0.02
N ALA A 77 9.99 24.82 0.25
CA ALA A 77 9.44 25.48 1.43
C ALA A 77 7.91 25.55 1.43
N ASN A 78 7.28 25.44 0.26
CA ASN A 78 5.82 25.40 0.11
C ASN A 78 5.22 24.01 0.39
N VAL A 79 5.91 23.18 1.20
CA VAL A 79 5.39 21.87 1.60
C VAL A 79 4.17 22.03 2.49
N GLU A 80 3.09 21.33 2.13
CA GLU A 80 1.85 21.29 2.90
C GLU A 80 1.50 19.85 3.31
N VAL A 81 0.70 19.73 4.37
CA VAL A 81 0.18 18.45 4.85
C VAL A 81 -1.29 18.36 4.51
N ASP A 82 -1.67 17.32 3.77
CA ASP A 82 -3.05 17.14 3.30
C ASP A 82 -3.55 15.70 3.50
N TYR A 83 -4.81 15.44 3.11
CA TYR A 83 -5.52 14.17 3.20
C TYR A 83 -5.53 13.61 4.63
N GLY A 84 -5.68 14.48 5.63
CA GLY A 84 -5.70 14.12 7.05
C GLY A 84 -4.32 13.80 7.65
N GLY A 85 -3.23 14.19 6.97
CA GLY A 85 -1.86 13.88 7.36
C GLY A 85 -1.26 12.71 6.59
N ARG A 86 -1.90 12.27 5.51
CA ARG A 86 -1.44 11.13 4.70
C ARG A 86 -0.43 11.54 3.65
N VAL A 87 -0.48 12.77 3.17
CA VAL A 87 0.32 13.23 2.03
C VAL A 87 1.04 14.51 2.37
N LEU A 88 2.32 14.58 1.98
CA LEU A 88 3.07 15.83 1.85
C LEU A 88 2.91 16.33 0.41
N LEU A 89 2.42 17.53 0.23
CA LEU A 89 2.10 18.11 -1.07
C LEU A 89 2.94 19.35 -1.36
N TRP A 90 3.26 19.54 -2.63
CA TRP A 90 3.79 20.77 -3.19
C TRP A 90 3.01 21.11 -4.45
N ASP A 91 2.11 22.10 -4.36
CA ASP A 91 1.19 22.46 -5.44
C ASP A 91 1.93 22.98 -6.69
N GLU A 92 2.93 23.85 -6.49
CA GLU A 92 3.66 24.50 -7.60
C GLU A 92 4.43 23.53 -8.51
N ILE A 93 4.89 22.40 -7.97
CA ILE A 93 5.67 21.38 -8.70
C ILE A 93 4.87 20.10 -8.94
N ASP A 94 3.57 20.09 -8.63
CA ASP A 94 2.65 18.94 -8.78
C ASP A 94 3.22 17.66 -8.13
N ALA A 95 3.77 17.79 -6.93
CA ALA A 95 4.42 16.70 -6.22
C ALA A 95 3.62 16.28 -4.99
N GLY A 96 3.44 14.97 -4.81
CA GLY A 96 2.74 14.41 -3.66
C GLY A 96 3.37 13.12 -3.15
N ILE A 97 3.66 13.07 -1.85
CA ILE A 97 4.29 11.92 -1.20
C ILE A 97 3.43 11.38 -0.07
N VAL A 98 3.07 10.10 -0.16
CA VAL A 98 2.33 9.38 0.89
C VAL A 98 3.26 9.05 2.07
N VAL A 99 2.95 9.60 3.25
CA VAL A 99 3.78 9.56 4.48
C VAL A 99 4.11 8.13 4.94
N PRO A 100 3.15 7.17 5.04
CA PRO A 100 3.50 5.78 5.36
C PRO A 100 4.51 5.16 4.38
N GLY A 101 4.31 5.38 3.07
CA GLY A 101 5.21 4.87 2.04
C GLY A 101 6.61 5.48 2.13
N LEU A 102 6.68 6.79 2.37
CA LEU A 102 7.92 7.51 2.60
C LEU A 102 8.70 6.94 3.79
N LEU A 103 8.06 6.73 4.94
CA LEU A 103 8.72 6.19 6.13
C LEU A 103 9.28 4.79 5.91
N LEU A 104 8.53 3.93 5.20
CA LEU A 104 9.02 2.60 4.83
C LEU A 104 10.28 2.68 3.94
N HIS A 105 10.35 3.68 3.07
CA HIS A 105 11.50 3.94 2.20
C HIS A 105 12.68 4.51 3.01
N LEU A 106 12.49 5.59 3.77
CA LEU A 106 13.54 6.25 4.56
C LEU A 106 14.23 5.31 5.55
N LEU A 107 13.45 4.43 6.20
CA LEU A 107 13.98 3.46 7.16
C LEU A 107 14.44 2.15 6.51
N ASN A 108 14.35 2.04 5.18
CA ASN A 108 14.67 0.84 4.40
C ASN A 108 14.01 -0.43 4.98
N VAL A 109 12.76 -0.30 5.45
CA VAL A 109 12.06 -1.33 6.22
C VAL A 109 11.92 -2.59 5.40
N LYS A 110 11.61 -2.51 4.11
CA LYS A 110 11.45 -3.71 3.25
C LYS A 110 12.72 -4.56 3.21
N ALA A 111 13.89 -3.97 3.03
CA ALA A 111 15.15 -4.73 2.96
C ALA A 111 15.60 -5.20 4.36
N TRP A 112 15.49 -4.34 5.37
CA TRP A 112 15.94 -4.63 6.73
C TRP A 112 15.03 -5.66 7.44
N TYR A 113 13.72 -5.50 7.32
CA TYR A 113 12.73 -6.36 8.00
C TYR A 113 12.71 -7.78 7.41
N ALA A 114 13.00 -7.95 6.12
CA ALA A 114 13.19 -9.26 5.50
C ALA A 114 14.33 -10.06 6.16
N LYS A 115 15.39 -9.39 6.61
CA LYS A 115 16.49 -10.03 7.36
C LYS A 115 16.02 -10.53 8.73
N TRP A 116 15.26 -9.71 9.46
CA TRP A 116 14.84 -10.00 10.84
C TRP A 116 13.72 -11.03 10.94
N LEU A 117 12.73 -11.00 10.04
CA LEU A 117 11.64 -11.98 10.03
C LEU A 117 12.01 -13.33 9.39
N GLY A 118 13.29 -13.55 9.11
CA GLY A 118 13.75 -14.79 8.51
C GLY A 118 13.30 -15.02 7.06
N GLY A 119 12.79 -13.99 6.38
CA GLY A 119 12.43 -14.02 4.97
C GLY A 119 13.61 -13.85 4.01
N ALA A 120 14.78 -13.40 4.51
CA ALA A 120 15.98 -13.26 3.70
C ALA A 120 16.44 -14.61 3.13
N LYS A 121 16.64 -14.64 1.80
CA LYS A 121 17.24 -15.75 1.08
C LYS A 121 18.70 -15.86 1.52
N SER A 122 19.09 -16.98 2.11
CA SER A 122 20.50 -17.28 2.42
C SER A 122 20.86 -18.65 1.90
N GLU A 123 22.13 -18.83 1.51
CA GLU A 123 22.64 -20.12 1.04
C GLU A 123 22.50 -21.20 2.11
N ALA A 124 22.74 -20.85 3.38
CA ALA A 124 22.54 -21.74 4.52
C ALA A 124 21.08 -22.22 4.66
N LYS A 125 20.10 -21.32 4.52
CA LYS A 125 18.67 -21.70 4.53
C LYS A 125 18.29 -22.53 3.31
N ALA A 126 18.84 -22.20 2.14
CA ALA A 126 18.60 -22.98 0.93
C ALA A 126 19.20 -24.39 1.04
N ALA A 127 20.42 -24.53 1.59
CA ALA A 127 21.06 -25.81 1.85
C ALA A 127 20.28 -26.64 2.87
N ALA A 128 19.88 -26.03 3.99
CA ALA A 128 19.05 -26.69 5.01
C ALA A 128 17.69 -27.12 4.46
N ALA A 129 17.03 -26.29 3.62
CA ALA A 129 15.76 -26.64 2.98
C ALA A 129 15.91 -27.80 2.00
N ARG A 130 16.98 -27.83 1.19
CA ARG A 130 17.29 -28.96 0.32
C ARG A 130 17.49 -30.23 1.14
N GLU A 131 18.23 -30.16 2.24
CA GLU A 131 18.50 -31.35 3.05
C GLU A 131 17.26 -31.85 3.80
N ASN A 132 16.42 -30.93 4.30
CA ASN A 132 15.13 -31.28 4.86
C ASN A 132 14.20 -31.89 3.81
N GLY A 133 14.27 -31.44 2.56
CA GLY A 133 13.55 -32.04 1.44
C GLY A 133 13.91 -33.51 1.18
N LYS A 134 15.16 -33.92 1.42
CA LYS A 134 15.58 -35.33 1.29
C LYS A 134 14.98 -36.24 2.37
N LYS A 135 14.67 -35.69 3.55
CA LYS A 135 14.04 -36.42 4.67
C LYS A 135 12.53 -36.63 4.48
N GLY A 136 11.95 -36.08 3.41
CA GLY A 136 10.54 -36.23 3.05
C GLY A 136 9.79 -34.88 3.04
N GLY A 137 9.03 -34.63 1.97
CA GLY A 137 8.22 -33.42 1.81
C GLY A 137 6.75 -33.61 2.18
N ARG A 138 5.98 -32.51 2.11
CA ARG A 138 4.52 -32.54 2.26
C ARG A 138 3.92 -33.57 1.26
N PRO A 139 3.14 -34.56 1.72
CA PRO A 139 2.57 -35.58 0.85
C PRO A 139 1.79 -34.95 -0.30
N ARG A 140 1.96 -35.47 -1.52
CA ARG A 140 1.20 -35.00 -2.69
C ARG A 140 -0.30 -35.21 -2.46
N LYS A 141 -1.09 -34.14 -2.56
CA LYS A 141 -2.55 -34.23 -2.57
C LYS A 141 -2.95 -35.05 -3.81
N LYS A 142 -3.65 -36.17 -3.60
CA LYS A 142 -4.11 -37.03 -4.72
C LYS A 142 -4.95 -36.19 -5.68
N ALA A 143 -4.68 -36.31 -6.98
CA ALA A 143 -5.40 -35.59 -8.02
C ALA A 143 -6.90 -35.88 -7.92
N ALA A 144 -7.72 -34.84 -7.85
CA ALA A 144 -9.17 -34.97 -7.93
C ALA A 144 -9.54 -35.42 -9.37
N ALA A 145 -10.46 -36.37 -9.47
CA ALA A 145 -10.95 -36.92 -10.73
C ALA A 145 -11.46 -35.81 -11.68
N PRO A 146 -11.30 -35.95 -13.01
CA PRO A 146 -11.70 -34.93 -13.97
C PRO A 146 -13.21 -34.66 -13.85
N LYS A 147 -13.57 -33.37 -13.73
CA LYS A 147 -14.97 -32.94 -13.72
C LYS A 147 -15.62 -33.30 -15.06
N ARG A 148 -16.71 -34.09 -15.01
CA ARG A 148 -17.51 -34.45 -16.19
C ARG A 148 -18.03 -33.18 -16.88
N ALA A 149 -17.80 -33.08 -18.20
CA ALA A 149 -18.35 -32.01 -19.02
C ALA A 149 -19.90 -32.09 -19.03
N SER A 150 -20.56 -30.95 -18.80
CA SER A 150 -22.01 -30.83 -18.85
C SER A 150 -22.50 -31.01 -20.29
N ARG A 151 -23.37 -32.00 -20.54
CA ARG A 151 -24.14 -32.11 -21.79
C ARG A 151 -25.02 -30.86 -21.92
N ARG A 152 -24.80 -30.04 -22.95
CA ARG A 152 -25.81 -29.08 -23.42
C ARG A 152 -27.01 -29.90 -23.92
N LYS A 153 -28.19 -29.64 -23.34
CA LYS A 153 -29.46 -30.22 -23.79
C LYS A 153 -29.85 -29.49 -25.08
N THR A 154 -29.83 -30.19 -26.21
CA THR A 154 -30.55 -29.79 -27.41
C THR A 154 -32.05 -29.84 -27.10
N ALA A 155 -32.74 -28.72 -27.29
CA ALA A 155 -34.20 -28.69 -27.38
C ALA A 155 -34.55 -28.37 -28.83
N GLN A 156 -35.21 -29.32 -29.48
CA GLN A 156 -35.88 -29.20 -30.76
C GLN A 156 -37.37 -29.35 -30.48
N ALA A 157 -38.19 -28.42 -30.94
CA ALA A 157 -39.52 -28.63 -31.56
C ALA A 157 -40.32 -27.31 -31.63
N GLY A 158 -40.92 -27.06 -32.80
CA GLY A 158 -42.12 -26.24 -32.95
C GLY A 158 -42.12 -25.23 -34.09
N ASP A 159 -42.25 -25.68 -35.35
CA ASP A 159 -43.48 -25.52 -36.16
C ASP A 159 -43.46 -26.54 -37.32
#